data_AF-A0A2E3FC42-F1
#
_entry.id   AF-A0A2E3FC42-F1
#
_cell.length_a   1.000
_cell.length_b   1.000
_cell.length_c   1.000
_cell.angle_alpha   90.00
_cell.angle_beta   90.00
_cell.angle_gamma   90.00
#
_symmetry.space_group_name_H-M   'P 1'
#
loop_
_entity.id
_entity.type
_entity.pdbx_description
1 polymer ?
#
loop_
_entity_poly.entity_id
_entity_poly.type
_entity_poly.pdbx_seq_one_letter_code
_entity_poly.pdbx_strand_id
1 'polypeptide(L)'
;MNIEELLTHMEDSDRANFMKAVGSIGAAFAARTTIEVDPQVIAALPQVRDHVLSGGDVELDMSAALDALKEEPSISNQLIAAEVKAAEVSKIKEDTAHMSRAQRMEYARERGLTKPRDDVASTMTMNEHQAVLASLSPQQRMNYARRHGLV
;
A
#
# COMPACT_ATOMS: atom_id res chain seq x y z
N MET A 1 -23.42 19.80 -0.57
CA MET A 1 -24.05 19.62 0.75
C MET A 1 -23.56 18.31 1.29
N ASN A 2 -22.84 18.31 2.41
CA ASN A 2 -22.24 17.10 2.96
C ASN A 2 -23.31 16.33 3.75
N ILE A 3 -23.42 15.02 3.55
CA ILE A 3 -24.44 14.21 4.24
C ILE A 3 -24.19 14.17 5.75
N GLU A 4 -22.93 14.31 6.17
CA GLU A 4 -22.57 14.37 7.59
C GLU A 4 -23.19 15.57 8.31
N GLU A 5 -23.34 16.71 7.63
CA GLU A 5 -24.01 17.90 8.18
C GLU A 5 -25.51 17.63 8.36
N LEU A 6 -26.14 16.95 7.40
CA LEU A 6 -27.55 16.55 7.47
C LEU A 6 -27.79 15.52 8.58
N LEU A 7 -26.86 14.57 8.75
CA LEU A 7 -26.95 13.52 9.75
C LEU A 7 -26.98 14.06 11.19
N THR A 8 -26.47 15.26 11.47
CA THR A 8 -26.58 15.88 12.82
C THR A 8 -28.03 16.20 13.20
N HIS A 9 -28.91 16.35 12.21
CA HIS A 9 -30.32 16.67 12.38
C HIS A 9 -31.26 15.47 12.16
N MET A 10 -30.70 14.30 11.83
CA MET A 10 -31.44 13.06 11.57
C MET A 10 -31.47 12.15 12.80
N GLU A 11 -32.29 11.11 12.73
CA GLU A 11 -32.47 10.13 13.80
C GLU A 11 -31.24 9.22 13.94
N ASP A 12 -31.10 8.56 15.10
CA ASP A 12 -29.99 7.65 15.37
C ASP A 12 -29.98 6.42 14.44
N SER A 13 -31.15 6.02 13.93
CA SER A 13 -31.32 4.98 12.92
C SER A 13 -30.64 5.35 11.60
N ASP A 14 -30.74 6.61 11.16
CA ASP A 14 -30.15 7.07 9.91
C ASP A 14 -28.62 7.14 10.00
N ARG A 15 -28.11 7.56 11.17
CA ARG A 15 -26.67 7.47 11.49
C ARG A 15 -26.16 6.03 11.45
N ALA A 16 -26.93 5.08 12.01
CA ALA A 16 -26.57 3.67 11.98
C ALA A 16 -26.59 3.11 10.54
N ASN A 17 -27.59 3.46 9.74
CA ASN A 17 -27.69 3.08 8.33
C ASN A 17 -26.54 3.65 7.50
N PHE A 18 -26.16 4.91 7.74
CA PHE A 18 -25.01 5.55 7.10
C PHE A 18 -23.70 4.81 7.41
N MET A 19 -23.41 4.57 8.70
CA MET A 19 -22.19 3.86 9.11
C MET A 19 -22.13 2.45 8.53
N LYS A 20 -23.28 1.75 8.49
CA LYS A 20 -23.40 0.43 7.90
C LYS A 20 -23.17 0.45 6.39
N ALA A 21 -23.76 1.40 5.68
CA ALA A 21 -23.59 1.55 4.23
C ALA A 21 -22.13 1.81 3.88
N VAL A 22 -21.50 2.80 4.53
CA VAL A 22 -20.08 3.15 4.32
C VAL A 22 -19.17 1.95 4.60
N GLY A 23 -19.37 1.28 5.75
CA GLY A 23 -18.59 0.09 6.10
C GLY A 23 -18.78 -1.06 5.12
N SER A 24 -20.00 -1.31 4.66
CA SER A 24 -20.31 -2.40 3.73
C SER A 24 -19.70 -2.19 2.35
N ILE A 25 -19.75 -0.95 1.82
CA ILE A 25 -19.14 -0.60 0.53
C ILE A 25 -17.62 -0.69 0.64
N GLY A 26 -17.03 -0.12 1.69
CA GLY A 26 -15.58 -0.19 1.92
C GLY A 26 -15.08 -1.62 2.01
N ALA A 27 -15.76 -2.48 2.78
CA ALA A 27 -15.42 -3.89 2.90
C ALA A 27 -15.58 -4.64 1.56
N ALA A 28 -16.66 -4.39 0.82
CA ALA A 28 -16.90 -5.02 -0.48
C ALA A 28 -15.87 -4.61 -1.53
N PHE A 29 -15.44 -3.33 -1.52
CA PHE A 29 -14.41 -2.83 -2.42
C PHE A 29 -13.05 -3.43 -2.07
N ALA A 30 -12.64 -3.37 -0.80
CA ALA A 30 -11.37 -3.93 -0.33
C ALA A 30 -11.27 -5.45 -0.56
N ALA A 31 -12.37 -6.19 -0.42
CA ALA A 31 -12.38 -7.63 -0.71
C ALA A 31 -12.10 -7.95 -2.19
N ARG A 32 -12.43 -7.03 -3.11
CA ARG A 32 -12.22 -7.21 -4.57
C ARG A 32 -10.88 -6.68 -5.05
N THR A 33 -10.42 -5.56 -4.48
CA THR A 33 -9.27 -4.80 -5.00
C THR A 33 -8.06 -4.80 -4.08
N THR A 34 -8.22 -5.26 -2.83
CA THR A 34 -7.23 -5.14 -1.73
C THR A 34 -6.87 -3.70 -1.33
N ILE A 35 -7.61 -2.71 -1.87
CA ILE A 35 -7.41 -1.30 -1.58
C ILE A 35 -8.41 -0.86 -0.50
N GLU A 36 -7.89 -0.27 0.57
CA GLU A 36 -8.70 0.41 1.57
C GLU A 36 -9.06 1.81 1.07
N VAL A 37 -10.35 2.10 1.05
CA VAL A 37 -10.89 3.39 0.58
C VAL A 37 -11.24 4.25 1.79
N ASP A 38 -10.92 5.55 1.71
CA ASP A 38 -11.29 6.52 2.73
C ASP A 38 -12.83 6.55 2.90
N PRO A 39 -13.35 6.32 4.13
CA PRO A 39 -14.77 6.43 4.43
C PRO A 39 -15.43 7.73 3.94
N GLN A 40 -14.69 8.84 3.89
CA GLN A 40 -15.19 10.13 3.40
C GLN A 40 -15.53 10.10 1.90
N VAL A 41 -14.73 9.39 1.10
CA VAL A 41 -14.99 9.22 -0.33
C VAL A 41 -16.24 8.36 -0.54
N ILE A 42 -16.40 7.31 0.27
CA ILE A 42 -17.58 6.45 0.24
C ILE A 42 -18.83 7.22 0.69
N ALA A 43 -18.72 8.05 1.73
CA ALA A 43 -19.80 8.88 2.25
C ALA A 43 -20.34 9.88 1.22
N ALA A 44 -19.47 10.37 0.33
CA ALA A 44 -19.84 11.30 -0.73
C ALA A 44 -20.61 10.64 -1.90
N LEU A 45 -20.71 9.31 -1.94
CA LEU A 45 -21.39 8.60 -3.02
C LEU A 45 -22.90 8.88 -3.02
N PRO A 46 -23.51 9.15 -4.18
CA PRO A 46 -24.96 9.34 -4.29
C PRO A 46 -25.76 8.16 -3.74
N GLN A 47 -25.26 6.93 -3.90
CA GLN A 47 -25.91 5.71 -3.43
C GLN A 47 -26.01 5.66 -1.90
N VAL A 48 -24.98 6.14 -1.19
CA VAL A 48 -25.01 6.25 0.28
C VAL A 48 -26.02 7.30 0.69
N ARG A 49 -26.04 8.44 -0.01
CA ARG A 49 -27.00 9.50 0.28
C ARG A 49 -28.44 9.07 0.09
N ASP A 50 -28.76 8.46 -1.04
CA ASP A 50 -30.14 8.10 -1.39
C ASP A 50 -30.66 6.95 -0.49
N HIS A 51 -29.79 6.02 -0.10
CA HIS A 51 -30.10 4.98 0.89
C HIS A 51 -30.39 5.57 2.28
N VAL A 52 -29.59 6.54 2.74
CA VAL A 52 -29.73 7.14 4.07
C VAL A 52 -30.92 8.10 4.15
N LEU A 53 -31.12 8.95 3.12
CA LEU A 53 -32.23 9.90 3.09
C LEU A 53 -33.60 9.23 2.94
N SER A 54 -33.64 8.00 2.45
CA SER A 54 -34.86 7.19 2.40
C SER A 54 -35.10 6.39 3.68
N GLY A 55 -34.28 6.56 4.73
CA GLY A 55 -34.39 5.78 5.96
C GLY A 55 -34.10 4.28 5.76
N GLY A 56 -33.48 3.91 4.63
CA GLY A 56 -33.25 2.52 4.23
C GLY A 56 -34.36 1.91 3.37
N ASP A 57 -35.39 2.67 2.98
CA ASP A 57 -36.44 2.20 2.06
C ASP A 57 -35.90 1.95 0.65
N VAL A 58 -34.93 2.74 0.20
CA VAL A 58 -34.19 2.49 -1.04
C VAL A 58 -33.03 1.55 -0.72
N GLU A 59 -33.01 0.38 -1.34
CA GLU A 59 -31.92 -0.58 -1.15
C GLU A 59 -30.58 0.01 -1.62
N LEU A 60 -29.51 -0.27 -0.88
CA LEU A 60 -28.18 0.20 -1.23
C LEU A 60 -27.68 -0.51 -2.50
N ASP A 61 -27.63 0.22 -3.61
CA ASP A 61 -27.05 -0.28 -4.85
C ASP A 61 -25.53 -0.42 -4.74
N MET A 62 -25.11 -1.59 -4.28
CA MET A 62 -23.72 -1.94 -4.10
C MET A 62 -22.96 -1.98 -5.43
N SER A 63 -23.61 -2.34 -6.55
CA SER A 63 -22.92 -2.40 -7.84
C SER A 63 -22.56 -0.99 -8.30
N ALA A 64 -23.55 -0.09 -8.29
CA ALA A 64 -23.34 1.29 -8.71
C ALA A 64 -22.37 2.03 -7.77
N ALA A 65 -22.41 1.75 -6.46
CA ALA A 65 -21.46 2.32 -5.51
C ALA A 65 -20.02 1.88 -5.79
N LEU A 66 -19.80 0.59 -6.06
CA LEU A 66 -18.47 0.07 -6.37
C LEU A 66 -17.92 0.58 -7.71
N ASP A 67 -18.78 0.74 -8.72
CA ASP A 67 -18.37 1.31 -10.00
C ASP A 67 -18.06 2.80 -9.87
N ALA A 68 -18.85 3.57 -9.12
CA ALA A 68 -18.56 4.97 -8.82
C ALA A 68 -17.20 5.15 -8.10
N LEU A 69 -16.84 4.23 -7.19
CA LEU A 69 -15.51 4.25 -6.55
C LEU A 69 -14.36 4.00 -7.53
N LYS A 70 -14.55 3.22 -8.60
CA LYS A 70 -13.49 3.00 -9.61
C LYS A 70 -13.26 4.24 -10.47
N GLU A 71 -14.31 5.02 -10.71
CA GLU A 71 -14.26 6.25 -11.50
C GLU A 71 -13.65 7.42 -10.72
N GLU A 72 -13.60 7.33 -9.39
CA GLU A 72 -12.96 8.34 -8.55
C GLU A 72 -11.44 8.40 -8.85
N PRO A 73 -10.89 9.55 -9.29
CA PRO A 73 -9.50 9.63 -9.76
C PRO A 73 -8.46 9.17 -8.74
N SER A 74 -8.69 9.44 -7.46
CA SER A 74 -7.78 9.03 -6.38
C SER A 74 -7.70 7.51 -6.23
N ILE A 75 -8.83 6.82 -6.39
CA ILE A 75 -8.94 5.35 -6.30
C ILE A 75 -8.49 4.70 -7.61
N SER A 76 -8.88 5.25 -8.76
CA SER A 76 -8.45 4.79 -10.08
C SER A 76 -6.92 4.75 -10.19
N ASN A 77 -6.24 5.81 -9.72
CA ASN A 77 -4.77 5.84 -9.69
C ASN A 77 -4.17 4.76 -8.77
N GLN A 78 -4.80 4.49 -7.62
CA GLN A 78 -4.36 3.41 -6.72
C GLN A 78 -4.57 2.03 -7.34
N LEU A 79 -5.68 1.82 -8.05
CA LEU A 79 -5.94 0.59 -8.81
C LEU A 79 -4.88 0.36 -9.89
N ILE A 80 -4.58 1.40 -10.68
CA ILE A 80 -3.54 1.34 -11.71
C ILE A 80 -2.17 1.05 -11.07
N ALA A 81 -1.82 1.71 -9.96
CA ALA A 81 -0.57 1.46 -9.27
C ALA A 81 -0.47 0.01 -8.72
N ALA A 82 -1.57 -0.52 -8.19
CA ALA A 82 -1.66 -1.90 -7.73
C ALA A 82 -1.51 -2.90 -8.90
N GLU A 83 -2.14 -2.62 -10.03
CA GLU A 83 -2.04 -3.42 -11.25
C GLU A 83 -0.63 -3.41 -11.83
N VAL A 84 0.01 -2.23 -11.92
CA VAL A 84 1.40 -2.08 -12.35
C VAL A 84 2.32 -2.90 -11.45
N LYS A 85 2.17 -2.80 -10.13
CA LYS A 85 2.96 -3.58 -9.17
C LYS A 85 2.74 -5.09 -9.34
N ALA A 86 1.50 -5.51 -9.57
CA ALA A 86 1.19 -6.92 -9.82
C ALA A 86 1.81 -7.41 -11.13
N ALA A 87 1.78 -6.61 -12.18
CA ALA A 87 2.41 -6.90 -13.47
C ALA A 87 3.94 -6.97 -13.35
N GLU A 88 4.57 -6.04 -12.62
CA GLU A 88 6.01 -6.07 -12.33
C GLU A 88 6.42 -7.34 -11.58
N VAL A 89 5.66 -7.74 -10.55
CA VAL A 89 5.92 -8.98 -9.81
C VAL A 89 5.78 -10.21 -10.71
N SER A 90 4.75 -10.25 -11.57
CA SER A 90 4.56 -11.34 -12.52
C SER A 90 5.71 -11.41 -13.52
N LYS A 91 6.15 -10.27 -14.07
CA LYS A 91 7.31 -10.21 -14.96
C LYS A 91 8.58 -10.70 -14.29
N ILE A 92 8.85 -10.30 -13.04
CA ILE A 92 10.00 -10.82 -12.27
C ILE A 92 9.89 -12.34 -12.11
N LYS A 93 8.71 -12.88 -11.81
CA LYS A 93 8.51 -14.33 -11.71
C LYS A 93 8.77 -15.04 -13.03
N GLU A 94 8.32 -14.49 -14.15
CA GLU A 94 8.55 -15.02 -15.49
C GLU A 94 10.05 -14.98 -15.87
N ASP A 95 10.69 -13.81 -15.75
CA ASP A 95 12.12 -13.62 -16.03
C ASP A 95 12.97 -14.60 -15.21
N THR A 96 12.60 -14.82 -13.94
CA THR A 96 13.38 -15.66 -13.01
C THR A 96 12.98 -17.14 -13.01
N ALA A 97 11.94 -17.55 -13.74
CA ALA A 97 11.38 -18.91 -13.70
C ALA A 97 12.40 -19.99 -14.09
N HIS A 98 13.25 -19.71 -15.08
CA HIS A 98 14.25 -20.64 -15.60
C HIS A 98 15.68 -20.33 -15.14
N MET A 99 15.85 -19.31 -14.28
CA MET A 99 17.16 -18.92 -13.78
C MET A 99 17.63 -19.82 -12.63
N SER A 100 18.91 -20.22 -12.69
CA SER A 100 19.58 -20.85 -11.55
C SER A 100 19.63 -19.89 -10.35
N ARG A 101 19.88 -20.42 -9.15
CA ARG A 101 19.96 -19.61 -7.92
C ARG A 101 20.99 -18.48 -8.03
N ALA A 102 22.15 -18.73 -8.67
CA ALA A 102 23.18 -17.72 -8.86
C ALA A 102 22.73 -16.59 -9.81
N GLN A 103 22.06 -16.94 -10.91
CA GLN A 103 21.52 -15.98 -11.87
C GLN A 103 20.40 -15.12 -11.26
N ARG A 104 19.54 -15.70 -10.42
CA ARG A 104 18.52 -14.94 -9.68
C ARG A 104 19.12 -13.92 -8.71
N MET A 105 20.22 -14.29 -8.03
CA MET A 105 20.94 -13.37 -7.15
C MET A 105 21.56 -12.22 -7.92
N GLU A 106 22.10 -12.47 -9.12
CA GLU A 106 22.65 -11.43 -9.98
C GLU A 106 21.55 -10.51 -10.54
N TYR A 107 20.47 -11.10 -11.08
CA TYR A 107 19.30 -10.36 -11.53
C TYR A 107 18.73 -9.44 -10.43
N ALA A 108 18.66 -9.95 -9.19
CA ALA A 108 18.22 -9.15 -8.05
C ALA A 108 19.16 -7.97 -7.73
N ARG A 109 20.48 -8.11 -7.92
CA ARG A 109 21.44 -7.01 -7.74
C ARG A 109 21.31 -5.98 -8.85
N GLU A 110 21.27 -6.42 -10.11
CA GLU A 110 21.14 -5.53 -11.28
C GLU A 110 19.85 -4.70 -11.23
N ARG A 111 18.77 -5.29 -10.70
CA ARG A 111 17.46 -4.63 -10.56
C ARG A 111 17.25 -3.94 -9.20
N GLY A 112 18.24 -3.95 -8.30
CA GLY A 112 18.12 -3.35 -6.97
C GLY A 112 17.06 -4.01 -6.07
N LEU A 113 16.65 -5.25 -6.38
CA LEU A 113 15.66 -6.03 -5.64
C LEU A 113 16.25 -6.75 -4.42
N THR A 114 17.55 -6.62 -4.18
CA THR A 114 18.19 -7.11 -2.96
C THR A 114 17.75 -6.24 -1.78
N LYS A 115 17.12 -6.86 -0.77
CA LYS A 115 16.89 -6.19 0.53
C LYS A 115 18.22 -5.58 1.00
N PRO A 116 18.25 -4.30 1.44
CA PRO A 116 19.40 -3.78 2.15
C PRO A 116 19.73 -4.78 3.25
N ARG A 117 20.98 -5.23 3.28
CA ARG A 117 21.46 -6.07 4.37
C ARG A 117 21.28 -5.27 5.66
N ASP A 118 20.44 -5.75 6.58
CA ASP A 118 20.18 -5.08 7.87
C ASP A 118 21.51 -4.91 8.66
N ASP A 119 22.54 -5.72 8.35
CA ASP A 119 23.90 -5.62 8.90
C ASP A 119 24.83 -4.63 8.16
N VAL A 120 24.41 -4.09 7.01
CA VAL A 120 25.16 -3.12 6.19
C VAL A 120 24.47 -1.74 6.14
N ALA A 121 23.22 -1.64 6.63
CA ALA A 121 22.64 -0.38 7.08
C ALA A 121 23.27 0.07 8.42
N SER A 122 24.60 0.10 8.46
CA SER A 122 25.35 0.74 9.53
C SER A 122 25.07 2.23 9.38
N THR A 123 24.26 2.79 10.28
CA THR A 123 23.98 4.23 10.45
C THR A 123 25.23 5.05 10.78
N MET A 124 26.43 4.47 10.61
CA MET A 124 27.71 5.10 10.85
C MET A 124 28.15 5.87 9.61
N THR A 125 28.53 7.11 9.84
CA THR A 125 29.19 7.97 8.87
C THR A 125 30.60 7.46 8.56
N MET A 126 31.18 7.88 7.43
CA MET A 126 32.54 7.49 7.02
C MET A 126 33.60 7.82 8.09
N ASN A 127 33.42 8.92 8.83
CA ASN A 127 34.30 9.33 9.92
C ASN A 127 34.26 8.32 11.09
N GLU A 128 33.09 7.80 11.42
CA GLU A 128 32.92 6.79 12.47
C GLU A 128 33.51 5.43 12.04
N HIS A 129 33.39 5.08 10.74
CA HIS A 129 34.09 3.92 10.18
C HIS A 129 35.62 4.05 10.26
N GLN A 130 36.16 5.26 10.00
CA GLN A 130 37.60 5.53 10.10
C GLN A 130 38.12 5.44 11.54
N ALA A 131 37.34 5.91 12.52
CA ALA A 131 37.68 5.79 13.94
C ALA A 131 37.77 4.32 14.39
N VAL A 132 36.85 3.47 13.93
CA VAL A 132 36.90 2.02 14.22
C VAL A 132 38.06 1.34 13.49
N LEU A 133 38.34 1.69 12.24
CA LEU A 133 39.49 1.14 11.52
C LEU A 133 40.83 1.50 12.20
N ALA A 134 40.94 2.69 12.80
CA ALA A 134 42.15 3.13 13.49
C ALA A 134 42.45 2.32 14.77
N SER A 135 41.43 1.77 15.44
CA SER A 135 41.59 0.99 16.69
C SER A 135 41.84 -0.50 16.46
N LEU A 136 41.74 -0.98 15.21
CA LEU A 136 41.87 -2.39 14.87
C LEU A 136 43.27 -2.78 14.37
N SER A 137 43.65 -4.04 14.59
CA SER A 137 44.87 -4.61 14.01
C SER A 137 44.77 -4.71 12.47
N PRO A 138 45.89 -4.74 11.72
CA PRO A 138 45.87 -4.71 10.26
C PRO A 138 44.99 -5.78 9.60
N GLN A 139 44.95 -6.98 10.18
CA GLN A 139 44.13 -8.09 9.69
C GLN A 139 42.64 -7.89 10.00
N GLN A 140 42.33 -7.31 11.16
CA GLN A 140 40.95 -6.97 11.55
C GLN A 140 40.40 -5.80 10.72
N ARG A 141 41.23 -4.82 10.36
CA ARG A 141 40.85 -3.73 9.45
C ARG A 141 40.39 -4.24 8.08
N MET A 142 41.18 -5.13 7.48
CA MET A 142 40.87 -5.72 6.18
C MET A 142 39.56 -6.52 6.19
N ASN A 143 39.26 -7.20 7.30
CA ASN A 143 38.02 -7.95 7.45
C ASN A 143 36.83 -7.03 7.74
N TYR A 144 37.03 -5.99 8.54
CA TYR A 144 36.01 -4.97 8.83
C TYR A 144 35.63 -4.16 7.58
N ALA A 145 36.62 -3.68 6.83
CA ALA A 145 36.39 -2.94 5.59
C ALA A 145 35.63 -3.77 4.54
N ARG A 146 35.98 -5.06 4.39
CA ARG A 146 35.23 -5.99 3.52
C ARG A 146 33.80 -6.25 3.99
N ARG A 147 33.58 -6.32 5.29
CA ARG A 147 32.25 -6.56 5.88
C ARG A 147 31.32 -5.36 5.72
N HIS A 148 31.88 -4.15 5.74
CA HIS A 148 31.14 -2.88 5.68
C HIS A 148 31.21 -2.18 4.31
N GLY A 149 31.78 -2.82 3.28
CA GLY A 149 31.79 -2.28 1.91
C GLY A 149 32.66 -1.03 1.72
N LEU A 150 33.74 -0.90 2.50
CA LEU A 150 34.65 0.26 2.49
C LEU A 150 35.88 0.07 1.59
N VAL A 151 35.87 -0.94 0.70
CA VAL A 151 36.96 -1.33 -0.20
C VAL A 151 36.47 -1.29 -1.63
#